data_AF-A0A3P7Z0L4-F1
#
_entry.id   AF-A0A3P7Z0L4-F1
#
_cell.length_a   1.000
_cell.length_b   1.000
_cell.length_c   1.000
_cell.angle_alpha   90.00
_cell.angle_beta   90.00
_cell.angle_gamma   90.00
#
_symmetry.space_group_name_H-M   'P 1'
#
loop_
_entity.id
_entity.type
_entity.pdbx_description
1 polymer ?
#
loop_
_entity_poly.entity_id
_entity_poly.type
_entity_poly.pdbx_seq_one_letter_code
_entity_poly.pdbx_strand_id
1 'polypeptide(L)'
;MALLLGEISGRLSQGYLARPLMVDRGMKRKPNATVYCPETQVTHFDLVEASQRVLAFDTLAQVAYSGAAKQELLTLLGDQGVRRAMQAFGASISSGPLELRVRHLDALSTLFEQGSCEDSMLAQWFSHMGPPMPAVLLSLVQKPFPDLRMAALRTFSSLLSHPFAIQIFLATPSFVDWLLDPSTEPEWEAGRQKADIIRGLLANGSPLIDAELRLKMRAYFVAPKKDPHVEMML
;
A
#
# COMPACT_ATOMS: atom_id res chain seq x y z
N MET A 1 -5.97 -5.12 -23.62
CA MET A 1 -5.01 -4.34 -22.81
C MET A 1 -3.81 -3.78 -23.59
N ALA A 2 -3.47 -4.28 -24.79
CA ALA A 2 -2.35 -3.75 -25.58
C ALA A 2 -2.61 -2.41 -26.32
N LEU A 3 -3.86 -1.96 -26.41
CA LEU A 3 -4.22 -0.75 -27.19
C LEU A 3 -4.21 0.56 -26.38
N LEU A 4 -4.18 0.51 -25.04
CA LEU A 4 -4.13 1.70 -24.18
C LEU A 4 -2.70 2.18 -23.87
N LEU A 5 -1.69 1.33 -24.07
CA LEU A 5 -0.27 1.67 -23.85
C LEU A 5 0.38 2.35 -25.07
N GLY A 6 -0.21 2.22 -26.27
CA GLY A 6 0.31 2.84 -27.50
C GLY A 6 0.09 4.35 -27.61
N GLU A 7 -0.96 4.89 -26.99
CA GLU A 7 -1.29 6.31 -27.13
C GLU A 7 -0.53 7.23 -26.16
N ILE A 8 0.06 6.69 -25.10
CA ILE A 8 0.85 7.46 -24.13
C ILE A 8 2.29 7.67 -24.63
N SER A 9 2.85 6.71 -25.39
CA SER A 9 4.22 6.81 -25.94
C SER A 9 4.33 7.81 -27.12
N GLY A 10 3.25 8.03 -27.88
CA GLY A 10 3.27 8.90 -29.06
C GLY A 10 3.22 10.41 -28.79
N ARG A 11 2.93 10.86 -27.55
CA ARG A 11 2.74 12.29 -27.24
C ARG A 11 3.91 12.96 -26.54
N LEU A 12 4.97 12.23 -26.21
CA LEU A 12 6.15 12.78 -25.51
C LEU A 12 7.30 13.21 -26.45
N SER A 13 7.14 13.07 -27.77
CA SER A 13 8.23 13.29 -28.74
C SER A 13 8.13 14.56 -29.59
N GLN A 14 7.21 15.49 -29.32
CA GLN A 14 7.20 16.80 -30.01
C GLN A 14 7.25 17.97 -29.03
N GLY A 15 8.46 18.50 -28.87
CA GLY A 15 8.75 19.70 -28.11
C GLY A 15 8.04 20.93 -28.66
N TYR A 16 7.33 21.62 -27.77
CA TYR A 16 6.78 22.94 -28.04
C TYR A 16 7.85 24.01 -27.80
N LEU A 17 8.53 24.41 -28.87
CA LEU A 17 9.16 25.73 -28.99
C LEU A 17 8.05 26.78 -29.13
N ALA A 18 7.82 27.56 -28.08
CA ALA A 18 6.91 28.69 -28.12
C ALA A 18 7.55 29.88 -28.85
N ARG A 19 6.88 30.38 -29.91
CA ARG A 19 7.01 31.77 -30.38
C ARG A 19 5.63 32.43 -30.34
N PRO A 20 5.52 33.73 -29.99
CA PRO A 20 4.25 34.40 -29.84
C PRO A 20 3.81 35.07 -31.14
N LEU A 21 2.52 34.94 -31.49
CA LEU A 21 1.85 35.87 -32.40
C LEU A 21 0.50 36.26 -31.80
N MET A 22 0.35 37.58 -31.73
CA MET A 22 -0.74 38.35 -31.15
C MET A 22 -1.89 38.49 -32.19
N VAL A 23 -3.07 38.88 -31.70
CA VAL A 23 -4.20 39.56 -32.40
C VAL A 23 -5.43 38.70 -32.82
N ASP A 24 -6.39 38.66 -31.88
CA ASP A 24 -7.75 39.26 -31.96
C ASP A 24 -8.99 38.41 -32.36
N ARG A 25 -10.08 38.79 -31.67
CA ARG A 25 -11.53 38.53 -31.86
C ARG A 25 -12.14 37.21 -31.41
N GLY A 26 -12.63 37.27 -30.16
CA GLY A 26 -14.08 37.31 -29.95
C GLY A 26 -14.86 36.02 -30.22
N MET A 27 -14.76 35.03 -29.33
CA MET A 27 -15.82 34.04 -29.18
C MET A 27 -15.75 33.44 -27.76
N LYS A 28 -16.78 33.71 -26.95
CA LYS A 28 -16.98 33.06 -25.64
C LYS A 28 -17.17 31.56 -25.87
N ARG A 29 -16.11 30.77 -25.75
CA ARG A 29 -16.21 29.31 -25.58
C ARG A 29 -16.39 29.02 -24.09
N LYS A 30 -17.49 28.36 -23.74
CA LYS A 30 -17.67 27.72 -22.44
C LYS A 30 -16.52 26.71 -22.23
N PRO A 31 -15.79 26.72 -21.10
CA PRO A 31 -14.80 25.71 -20.83
C PRO A 31 -15.53 24.49 -20.25
N ASN A 32 -16.02 23.60 -21.11
CA ASN A 32 -16.47 22.26 -20.70
C ASN A 32 -15.64 21.23 -21.45
N ALA A 33 -14.49 20.91 -20.86
CA ALA A 33 -13.81 19.63 -20.98
C ALA A 33 -12.54 19.75 -20.12
N THR A 34 -12.71 19.70 -18.80
CA THR A 34 -11.58 19.47 -17.90
C THR A 34 -11.00 18.12 -18.29
N VAL A 35 -9.77 18.12 -18.81
CA VAL A 35 -9.01 16.89 -18.99
C VAL A 35 -8.84 16.28 -17.60
N TYR A 36 -9.47 15.14 -17.37
CA TYR A 36 -9.46 14.44 -16.08
C TYR A 36 -8.08 13.80 -15.88
N CYS A 37 -7.18 14.48 -15.17
CA CYS A 37 -5.89 13.91 -14.78
C CYS A 37 -6.05 13.09 -13.48
N PRO A 38 -5.64 11.81 -13.45
CA PRO A 38 -5.66 10.98 -12.23
C PRO A 38 -4.89 11.63 -11.06
N GLU A 39 -3.83 12.36 -11.38
CA GLU A 39 -2.99 13.10 -10.42
C GLU A 39 -3.79 14.09 -9.56
N THR A 40 -4.75 14.79 -10.17
CA THR A 40 -5.60 15.77 -9.46
C THR A 40 -6.63 15.12 -8.54
N GLN A 41 -7.06 13.88 -8.82
CA GLN A 41 -8.03 13.17 -7.98
C GLN A 41 -7.40 12.68 -6.67
N VAL A 42 -6.15 12.23 -6.72
CA VAL A 42 -5.41 11.79 -5.53
C VAL A 42 -5.14 12.97 -4.58
N THR A 43 -4.83 14.15 -5.11
CA THR A 43 -4.59 15.36 -4.29
C THR A 43 -5.87 15.98 -3.71
N HIS A 44 -7.03 15.66 -4.29
CA HIS A 44 -8.35 16.13 -3.85
C HIS A 44 -9.25 14.96 -3.44
N PHE A 45 -8.67 13.87 -2.90
CA PHE A 45 -9.42 12.65 -2.60
C PHE A 45 -10.63 12.92 -1.67
N ASP A 46 -10.52 13.90 -0.77
CA ASP A 46 -11.59 14.33 0.13
C ASP A 46 -12.79 14.97 -0.57
N LEU A 47 -12.61 15.47 -1.80
CA LEU A 47 -13.61 16.21 -2.57
C LEU A 47 -14.31 15.36 -3.63
N VAL A 48 -13.86 14.12 -3.83
CA VAL A 48 -14.42 13.18 -4.80
C VAL A 48 -15.27 12.11 -4.11
N GLU A 49 -16.23 11.54 -4.83
CA GLU A 49 -17.12 10.51 -4.29
C GLU A 49 -16.37 9.21 -3.97
N ALA A 50 -16.95 8.36 -3.11
CA ALA A 50 -16.30 7.13 -2.62
C ALA A 50 -15.76 6.22 -3.74
N SER A 51 -16.52 6.07 -4.84
CA SER A 51 -16.11 5.27 -6.01
C SER A 51 -14.91 5.87 -6.74
N GLN A 52 -14.83 7.19 -6.81
CA GLN A 52 -13.71 7.92 -7.43
C GLN A 52 -12.45 7.83 -6.58
N ARG A 53 -12.58 7.80 -5.25
CA ARG A 53 -11.43 7.59 -4.34
C ARG A 53 -10.80 6.23 -4.54
N VAL A 54 -11.62 5.17 -4.59
CA VAL A 54 -11.16 3.80 -4.84
C VAL A 54 -10.43 3.73 -6.19
N LEU A 55 -11.05 4.24 -7.25
CA LEU A 55 -10.45 4.24 -8.57
C LEU A 55 -9.13 5.02 -8.61
N ALA A 56 -9.04 6.16 -7.92
CA ALA A 56 -7.83 6.97 -7.87
C ALA A 56 -6.66 6.20 -7.23
N PHE A 57 -6.88 5.55 -6.08
CA PHE A 57 -5.82 4.78 -5.40
C PHE A 57 -5.45 3.49 -6.14
N ASP A 58 -6.44 2.77 -6.70
CA ASP A 58 -6.18 1.60 -7.53
C ASP A 58 -5.34 2.00 -8.76
N THR A 59 -5.71 3.10 -9.43
CA THR A 59 -4.98 3.61 -10.60
C THR A 59 -3.57 4.04 -10.21
N LEU A 60 -3.42 4.75 -9.09
CA LEU A 60 -2.10 5.16 -8.59
C LEU A 60 -1.20 3.95 -8.34
N ALA A 61 -1.71 2.92 -7.67
CA ALA A 61 -0.98 1.68 -7.41
C ALA A 61 -0.58 0.96 -8.71
N GLN A 62 -1.49 0.89 -9.68
CA GLN A 62 -1.22 0.27 -10.97
C GLN A 62 -0.23 1.06 -11.83
N VAL A 63 -0.29 2.40 -11.82
CA VAL A 63 0.69 3.24 -12.51
C VAL A 63 2.06 3.09 -11.85
N ALA A 64 2.11 2.94 -10.53
CA ALA A 64 3.34 2.80 -9.75
C ALA A 64 3.79 1.34 -9.52
N TYR A 65 3.37 0.37 -10.35
CA TYR A 65 3.63 -1.05 -10.07
C TYR A 65 5.13 -1.41 -10.10
N SER A 66 5.94 -0.77 -10.95
CA SER A 66 7.38 -1.05 -11.08
C SER A 66 8.26 0.04 -10.48
N GLY A 67 9.54 -0.28 -10.22
CA GLY A 67 10.50 0.69 -9.68
C GLY A 67 10.69 1.91 -10.59
N ALA A 68 10.83 1.70 -11.90
CA ALA A 68 10.92 2.78 -12.88
C ALA A 68 9.66 3.65 -12.90
N ALA A 69 8.48 3.03 -12.83
CA ALA A 69 7.22 3.76 -12.84
C ALA A 69 7.01 4.59 -11.55
N LYS A 70 7.49 4.11 -10.39
CA LYS A 70 7.52 4.88 -9.16
C LYS A 70 8.44 6.11 -9.26
N GLN A 71 9.59 6.01 -9.93
CA GLN A 71 10.49 7.15 -10.18
C GLN A 71 9.88 8.18 -11.15
N GLU A 72 9.21 7.72 -12.22
CA GLU A 72 8.48 8.60 -13.13
C GLU A 72 7.33 9.31 -12.42
N LEU A 73 6.59 8.59 -11.56
CA LEU A 73 5.55 9.18 -10.73
C LEU A 73 6.11 10.28 -9.80
N LEU A 74 7.28 10.04 -9.19
CA LEU A 74 7.96 11.04 -8.37
C LEU A 74 8.39 12.25 -9.20
N THR A 75 8.89 12.05 -10.42
CA THR A 75 9.26 13.13 -11.35
C THR A 75 8.05 13.97 -11.74
N LEU A 76 6.91 13.32 -12.00
CA LEU A 76 5.68 13.96 -12.43
C LEU A 76 4.98 14.76 -11.31
N LEU A 77 4.87 14.15 -10.12
CA LEU A 77 4.14 14.72 -8.99
C LEU A 77 5.02 15.61 -8.08
N GLY A 78 6.33 15.38 -8.11
CA GLY A 78 7.27 15.88 -7.10
C GLY A 78 7.04 15.27 -5.71
N ASP A 79 7.99 15.52 -4.80
CA ASP A 79 7.94 15.06 -3.41
C ASP A 79 6.64 15.48 -2.69
N GLN A 80 6.20 16.73 -2.91
CA GLN A 80 4.97 17.24 -2.29
C GLN A 80 3.71 16.57 -2.82
N GLY A 81 3.67 16.22 -4.11
CA GLY A 81 2.54 15.50 -4.70
C GLY A 81 2.44 14.08 -4.14
N VAL A 82 3.56 13.37 -4.08
CA VAL A 82 3.65 12.04 -3.47
C VAL A 82 3.29 12.10 -1.98
N ARG A 83 3.83 13.07 -1.23
CA ARG A 83 3.48 13.26 0.19
C ARG A 83 1.97 13.38 0.38
N ARG A 84 1.31 14.24 -0.40
CA ARG A 84 -0.16 14.39 -0.32
C ARG A 84 -0.88 13.10 -0.66
N ALA A 85 -0.44 12.37 -1.68
CA ALA A 85 -1.01 11.07 -2.04
C ALA A 85 -0.90 10.03 -0.91
N MET A 86 0.26 9.95 -0.27
CA MET A 86 0.50 9.02 0.83
C MET A 86 -0.25 9.42 2.10
N GLN A 87 -0.37 10.72 2.41
CA GLN A 87 -1.21 11.23 3.49
C GLN A 87 -2.69 10.87 3.26
N ALA A 88 -3.17 11.03 2.03
CA ALA A 88 -4.52 10.65 1.62
C ALA A 88 -4.78 9.14 1.77
N PHE A 89 -3.81 8.30 1.38
CA PHE A 89 -3.85 6.85 1.64
C PHE A 89 -3.99 6.56 3.14
N GLY A 90 -3.14 7.17 3.96
CA GLY A 90 -3.14 6.96 5.41
C GLY A 90 -4.46 7.36 6.06
N ALA A 91 -5.00 8.52 5.70
CA ALA A 91 -6.29 9.00 6.18
C ALA A 91 -7.44 8.06 5.76
N SER A 92 -7.45 7.61 4.50
CA SER A 92 -8.48 6.75 3.95
C SER A 92 -8.50 5.35 4.58
N ILE A 93 -7.34 4.78 4.87
CA ILE A 93 -7.21 3.48 5.56
C ILE A 93 -7.64 3.60 7.03
N SER A 94 -7.29 4.71 7.68
CA SER A 94 -7.56 4.90 9.12
C SER A 94 -9.05 5.15 9.40
N SER A 95 -9.70 5.96 8.57
CA SER A 95 -11.01 6.54 8.87
C SER A 95 -12.14 6.18 7.88
N GLY A 96 -11.81 5.58 6.72
CA GLY A 96 -12.80 5.28 5.70
C GLY A 96 -13.86 4.24 6.12
N PRO A 97 -14.96 4.08 5.38
CA PRO A 97 -15.86 2.93 5.49
C PRO A 97 -15.12 1.60 5.31
N LEU A 98 -15.58 0.53 5.96
CA LEU A 98 -14.92 -0.79 5.99
C LEU A 98 -14.52 -1.27 4.59
N GLU A 99 -15.47 -1.31 3.65
CA GLU A 99 -15.24 -1.76 2.28
C GLU A 99 -14.18 -0.93 1.55
N LEU A 100 -14.15 0.39 1.79
CA LEU A 100 -13.13 1.25 1.19
C LEU A 100 -11.75 0.99 1.79
N ARG A 101 -11.65 0.69 3.09
CA ARG A 101 -10.36 0.32 3.71
C ARG A 101 -9.80 -0.95 3.08
N VAL A 102 -10.64 -1.96 2.83
CA VAL A 102 -10.21 -3.19 2.15
C VAL A 102 -9.58 -2.86 0.79
N ARG A 103 -10.28 -2.07 -0.03
CA ARG A 103 -9.77 -1.64 -1.35
C ARG A 103 -8.47 -0.84 -1.25
N HIS A 104 -8.39 0.11 -0.32
CA HIS A 104 -7.19 0.93 -0.17
C HIS A 104 -5.98 0.13 0.37
N LEU A 105 -6.20 -0.88 1.20
CA LEU A 105 -5.15 -1.79 1.66
C LEU A 105 -4.62 -2.67 0.54
N ASP A 106 -5.50 -3.15 -0.35
CA ASP A 106 -5.09 -3.90 -1.54
C ASP A 106 -4.28 -3.02 -2.50
N ALA A 107 -4.73 -1.79 -2.75
CA ALA A 107 -3.99 -0.82 -3.55
C ALA A 107 -2.62 -0.49 -2.91
N LEU A 108 -2.56 -0.33 -1.59
CA LEU A 108 -1.32 -0.13 -0.86
C LEU A 108 -0.40 -1.36 -0.97
N SER A 109 -0.96 -2.58 -0.91
CA SER A 109 -0.21 -3.81 -1.08
C SER A 109 0.50 -3.83 -2.43
N THR A 110 -0.23 -3.56 -3.52
CA THR A 110 0.32 -3.46 -4.89
C THR A 110 1.36 -2.33 -5.02
N LEU A 111 1.11 -1.18 -4.39
CA LEU A 111 2.06 -0.07 -4.41
C LEU A 111 3.43 -0.46 -3.84
N PHE A 112 3.43 -1.25 -2.76
CA PHE A 112 4.62 -1.72 -2.06
C PHE A 112 5.06 -3.14 -2.46
N GLU A 113 4.51 -3.72 -3.54
CA GLU A 113 5.05 -4.97 -4.08
C GLU A 113 6.49 -4.74 -4.60
N GLN A 114 7.32 -5.77 -4.45
CA GLN A 114 8.72 -5.73 -4.83
C GLN A 114 8.88 -5.45 -6.34
N GLY A 115 9.31 -4.23 -6.66
CA GLY A 115 9.98 -3.89 -7.92
C GLY A 115 11.44 -3.57 -7.64
N SER A 116 12.28 -3.35 -8.67
CA SER A 116 13.69 -2.92 -8.51
C SER A 116 13.85 -1.48 -7.98
N CYS A 117 12.93 -1.06 -7.13
CA CYS A 117 12.85 0.25 -6.51
C CYS A 117 13.82 0.34 -5.33
N GLU A 118 14.37 1.53 -5.08
CA GLU A 118 15.16 1.78 -3.88
C GLU A 118 14.28 1.76 -2.63
N ASP A 119 14.68 0.99 -1.62
CA ASP A 119 13.99 0.88 -0.32
C ASP A 119 13.88 2.24 0.40
N SER A 120 14.83 3.16 0.15
CA SER A 120 14.84 4.52 0.69
C SER A 120 13.61 5.32 0.28
N MET A 121 13.20 5.20 -0.99
CA MET A 121 12.05 5.91 -1.53
C MET A 121 10.74 5.33 -0.96
N LEU A 122 10.63 4.01 -0.87
CA LEU A 122 9.47 3.36 -0.25
C LEU A 122 9.35 3.68 1.24
N ALA A 123 10.48 3.71 1.96
CA ALA A 123 10.52 4.15 3.35
C ALA A 123 10.00 5.58 3.50
N GLN A 124 10.43 6.49 2.62
CA GLN A 124 9.96 7.87 2.61
C GLN A 124 8.44 7.94 2.34
N TRP A 125 7.94 7.22 1.34
CA TRP A 125 6.52 7.21 1.01
C TRP A 125 5.67 6.67 2.16
N PHE A 126 6.11 5.58 2.79
CA PHE A 126 5.44 5.03 3.97
C PHE A 126 5.44 6.04 5.13
N SER A 127 6.55 6.76 5.35
CA SER A 127 6.63 7.79 6.40
C SER A 127 5.61 8.91 6.23
N HIS A 128 5.22 9.23 4.98
CA HIS A 128 4.22 10.26 4.68
C HIS A 128 2.79 9.85 5.04
N MET A 129 2.50 8.56 5.18
CA MET A 129 1.20 8.07 5.68
C MET A 129 0.95 8.44 7.14
N GLY A 130 2.02 8.76 7.87
CA GLY A 130 2.00 9.28 9.22
C GLY A 130 2.50 8.29 10.28
N PRO A 131 2.98 8.79 11.43
CA PRO A 131 3.54 7.96 12.50
C PRO A 131 2.64 6.83 13.03
N PRO A 132 1.30 6.96 13.15
CA PRO A 132 0.49 5.88 13.73
C PRO A 132 0.25 4.72 12.75
N MET A 133 0.69 4.80 11.50
CA MET A 133 0.34 3.82 10.46
C MET A 133 0.68 2.36 10.83
N PRO A 134 1.84 2.03 11.43
CA PRO A 134 2.12 0.66 11.85
C PRO A 134 1.10 0.12 12.87
N ALA A 135 0.74 0.95 13.85
CA ALA A 135 -0.26 0.61 14.86
C ALA A 135 -1.67 0.51 14.25
N VAL A 136 -1.99 1.36 13.27
CA VAL A 136 -3.25 1.29 12.53
C VAL A 136 -3.35 -0.04 11.79
N LEU A 137 -2.33 -0.44 11.01
CA LEU A 137 -2.32 -1.70 10.28
C LEU A 137 -2.46 -2.92 11.21
N LEU A 138 -1.74 -2.91 12.34
CA LEU A 138 -1.87 -3.95 13.36
C LEU A 138 -3.29 -3.99 13.97
N SER A 139 -3.90 -2.84 14.21
CA SER A 139 -5.29 -2.79 14.70
C SER A 139 -6.31 -3.29 13.68
N LEU A 140 -6.06 -3.11 12.38
CA LEU A 140 -6.98 -3.50 11.32
C LEU A 140 -6.97 -5.01 11.10
N VAL A 141 -5.80 -5.66 11.12
CA VAL A 141 -5.70 -7.12 10.94
C VAL A 141 -6.36 -7.90 12.09
N GLN A 142 -6.37 -7.33 13.30
CA GLN A 142 -6.98 -7.94 14.48
C GLN A 142 -8.51 -7.81 14.55
N LYS A 143 -9.14 -7.02 13.66
CA LYS A 143 -10.60 -6.86 13.66
C LYS A 143 -11.31 -8.13 13.17
N PRO A 144 -12.54 -8.41 13.62
CA PRO A 144 -13.32 -9.58 13.21
C PRO A 144 -13.99 -9.40 11.83
N PHE A 145 -13.23 -8.94 10.83
CA PHE A 145 -13.72 -8.71 9.47
C PHE A 145 -12.80 -9.46 8.48
N PRO A 146 -13.22 -10.62 7.95
CA PRO A 146 -12.35 -11.49 7.14
C PRO A 146 -11.68 -10.77 5.96
N ASP A 147 -12.44 -10.00 5.18
CA ASP A 147 -11.91 -9.29 4.01
C ASP A 147 -10.88 -8.23 4.40
N LEU A 148 -11.14 -7.47 5.47
CA LEU A 148 -10.21 -6.47 6.00
C LEU A 148 -8.94 -7.13 6.52
N ARG A 149 -9.08 -8.24 7.25
CA ARG A 149 -7.96 -9.02 7.78
C ARG A 149 -7.07 -9.54 6.66
N MET A 150 -7.67 -10.16 5.64
CA MET A 150 -6.94 -10.66 4.47
C MET A 150 -6.24 -9.54 3.72
N ALA A 151 -6.90 -8.40 3.49
CA ALA A 151 -6.26 -7.24 2.85
C ALA A 151 -5.08 -6.72 3.68
N ALA A 152 -5.23 -6.60 5.01
CA ALA A 152 -4.15 -6.19 5.90
C ALA A 152 -2.97 -7.18 5.89
N LEU A 153 -3.24 -8.49 5.89
CA LEU A 153 -2.20 -9.52 5.78
C LEU A 153 -1.45 -9.45 4.43
N ARG A 154 -2.15 -9.15 3.32
CA ARG A 154 -1.50 -8.90 2.02
C ARG A 154 -0.59 -7.67 2.10
N THR A 155 -1.08 -6.57 2.67
CA THR A 155 -0.27 -5.37 2.91
C THR A 155 0.96 -5.65 3.78
N PHE A 156 0.84 -6.46 4.83
CA PHE A 156 2.00 -6.89 5.62
C PHE A 156 2.99 -7.70 4.79
N SER A 157 2.51 -8.62 3.96
CA SER A 157 3.37 -9.42 3.08
C SER A 157 4.17 -8.57 2.11
N SER A 158 3.58 -7.52 1.52
CA SER A 158 4.32 -6.63 0.62
C SER A 158 5.30 -5.74 1.39
N LEU A 159 4.86 -5.12 2.48
CA LEU A 159 5.71 -4.23 3.30
C LEU A 159 6.90 -4.96 3.91
N LEU A 160 6.67 -6.09 4.59
CA LEU A 160 7.71 -6.85 5.31
C LEU A 160 8.72 -7.54 4.39
N SER A 161 8.52 -7.43 3.08
CA SER A 161 9.52 -7.78 2.08
C SER A 161 10.66 -6.74 2.00
N HIS A 162 10.50 -5.57 2.63
CA HIS A 162 11.46 -4.46 2.66
C HIS A 162 12.12 -4.29 4.05
N PRO A 163 13.44 -4.07 4.12
CA PRO A 163 14.16 -3.88 5.39
C PRO A 163 13.61 -2.76 6.29
N PHE A 164 13.22 -1.61 5.71
CA PHE A 164 12.70 -0.50 6.49
C PHE A 164 11.40 -0.87 7.22
N ALA A 165 10.53 -1.64 6.57
CA ALA A 165 9.26 -2.05 7.16
C ALA A 165 9.49 -3.09 8.26
N ILE A 166 10.40 -4.04 8.06
CA ILE A 166 10.80 -4.99 9.11
C ILE A 166 11.24 -4.22 10.37
N GLN A 167 12.10 -3.21 10.20
CA GLN A 167 12.56 -2.38 11.31
C GLN A 167 11.40 -1.69 12.05
N ILE A 168 10.49 -1.06 11.29
CA ILE A 168 9.34 -0.34 11.84
C ILE A 168 8.39 -1.27 12.60
N PHE A 169 8.05 -2.42 12.02
CA PHE A 169 7.07 -3.33 12.60
C PHE A 169 7.63 -4.13 13.78
N LEU A 170 8.91 -4.53 13.76
CA LEU A 170 9.53 -5.14 14.94
C LEU A 170 9.61 -4.18 16.13
N ALA A 171 9.72 -2.87 15.87
CA ALA A 171 9.65 -1.84 16.90
C ALA A 171 8.19 -1.48 17.32
N THR A 172 7.19 -1.99 16.62
CA THR A 172 5.77 -1.71 16.93
C THR A 172 5.31 -2.60 18.09
N PRO A 173 4.78 -2.03 19.19
CA PRO A 173 4.30 -2.80 20.33
C PRO A 173 3.29 -3.89 19.93
N SER A 174 3.40 -5.06 20.55
CA SER A 174 2.52 -6.22 20.32
C SER A 174 2.54 -6.82 18.91
N PHE A 175 3.33 -6.28 17.97
CA PHE A 175 3.42 -6.84 16.62
C PHE A 175 4.00 -8.25 16.64
N VAL A 176 5.09 -8.48 17.36
CA VAL A 176 5.75 -9.79 17.45
C VAL A 176 4.85 -10.80 18.18
N ASP A 177 4.21 -10.39 19.28
CA ASP A 177 3.28 -11.23 20.03
C ASP A 177 2.11 -11.66 19.15
N TRP A 178 1.50 -10.70 18.44
CA TRP A 178 0.47 -11.00 17.45
C TRP A 178 1.01 -11.93 16.36
N LEU A 179 2.15 -11.62 15.74
CA LEU A 179 2.70 -12.38 14.62
C LEU A 179 2.97 -13.85 14.97
N LEU A 180 3.34 -14.13 16.22
CA LEU A 180 3.73 -15.47 16.67
C LEU A 180 2.60 -16.24 17.38
N ASP A 181 1.44 -15.63 17.60
CA ASP A 181 0.28 -16.29 18.18
C ASP A 181 -0.61 -16.92 17.09
N PRO A 182 -0.68 -18.26 16.99
CA PRO A 182 -1.51 -18.92 15.98
C PRO A 182 -3.02 -18.74 16.23
N SER A 183 -3.43 -18.39 17.45
CA SER A 183 -4.85 -18.28 17.81
C SER A 183 -5.52 -17.03 17.25
N THR A 184 -4.75 -16.05 16.78
CA THR A 184 -5.29 -14.81 16.20
C THR A 184 -5.89 -15.02 14.81
N GLU A 185 -5.64 -16.17 14.17
CA GLU A 185 -6.10 -16.48 12.81
C GLU A 185 -7.01 -17.72 12.83
N PRO A 186 -8.31 -17.56 13.12
CA PRO A 186 -9.24 -18.68 13.17
C PRO A 186 -9.54 -19.23 11.77
N GLU A 187 -9.48 -18.41 10.72
CA GLU A 187 -9.71 -18.85 9.34
C GLU A 187 -8.45 -19.42 8.72
N TRP A 188 -8.61 -20.51 7.97
CA TRP A 188 -7.49 -21.22 7.36
C TRP A 188 -6.69 -20.34 6.38
N GLU A 189 -7.35 -19.46 5.62
CA GLU A 189 -6.72 -18.57 4.63
C GLU A 189 -5.82 -17.55 5.31
N ALA A 190 -6.34 -16.88 6.33
CA ALA A 190 -5.62 -15.88 7.10
C ALA A 190 -4.43 -16.50 7.84
N GLY A 191 -4.64 -17.68 8.45
CA GLY A 191 -3.57 -18.44 9.09
C GLY A 191 -2.48 -18.88 8.12
N ARG A 192 -2.84 -19.25 6.89
CA ARG A 192 -1.88 -19.57 5.82
C ARG A 192 -1.09 -18.34 5.39
N GLN A 193 -1.76 -17.21 5.14
CA GLN A 193 -1.10 -15.97 4.73
C GLN A 193 -0.13 -15.46 5.81
N LYS A 194 -0.52 -15.51 7.07
CA LYS A 194 0.35 -15.18 8.21
C LYS A 194 1.56 -16.10 8.30
N ALA A 195 1.36 -17.41 8.12
CA ALA A 195 2.44 -18.38 8.04
C ALA A 195 3.42 -18.07 6.87
N ASP A 196 2.92 -17.64 5.72
CA ASP A 196 3.74 -17.23 4.57
C ASP A 196 4.55 -15.95 4.86
N ILE A 197 3.99 -14.98 5.58
CA ILE A 197 4.74 -13.80 6.07
C ILE A 197 5.92 -14.24 6.94
N ILE A 198 5.69 -15.15 7.90
CA ILE A 198 6.75 -15.65 8.80
C ILE A 198 7.85 -16.37 7.98
N ARG A 199 7.47 -17.18 6.99
CA ARG A 199 8.43 -17.82 6.07
C ARG A 199 9.23 -16.79 5.28
N GLY A 200 8.58 -15.76 4.76
CA GLY A 200 9.24 -14.66 4.05
C GLY A 200 10.28 -13.95 4.92
N LEU A 201 9.94 -13.62 6.17
CA LEU A 201 10.85 -13.04 7.14
C LEU A 201 12.05 -13.95 7.45
N LEU A 202 11.82 -15.25 7.61
CA LEU A 202 12.90 -16.23 7.81
C LEU A 202 13.83 -16.33 6.59
N ALA A 203 13.29 -16.22 5.38
CA ALA A 203 14.03 -16.37 4.13
C ALA A 203 14.82 -15.11 3.74
N ASN A 204 14.37 -13.92 4.12
CA ASN A 204 15.01 -12.65 3.71
C ASN A 204 16.39 -12.42 4.36
N GLY A 205 16.73 -13.15 5.43
CA GLY A 205 18.06 -13.09 6.04
C GLY A 205 18.39 -11.77 6.75
N SER A 206 17.38 -10.94 7.05
CA SER A 206 17.58 -9.62 7.67
C SER A 206 18.32 -9.73 9.00
N PRO A 207 19.34 -8.89 9.23
CA PRO A 207 20.06 -8.83 10.50
C PRO A 207 19.19 -8.29 11.65
N LEU A 208 18.05 -7.67 11.34
CA LEU A 208 17.07 -7.18 12.33
C LEU A 208 16.32 -8.34 13.02
N ILE A 209 16.35 -9.54 12.43
CA ILE A 209 15.77 -10.75 13.03
C ILE A 209 16.92 -11.50 13.70
N ASP A 210 17.04 -11.30 15.01
CA ASP A 210 18.06 -11.97 15.82
C ASP A 210 17.82 -13.49 15.93
N ALA A 211 18.78 -14.18 16.56
CA ALA A 211 18.72 -15.63 16.69
C ALA A 211 17.53 -16.10 17.55
N GLU A 212 17.13 -15.33 18.57
CA GLU A 212 16.02 -15.68 19.46
C GLU A 212 14.69 -15.57 18.73
N LEU A 213 14.43 -14.45 18.04
CA LEU A 213 13.24 -14.23 17.25
C LEU A 213 13.14 -15.25 16.11
N ARG A 214 14.26 -15.57 15.44
CA ARG A 214 14.31 -16.62 14.41
C ARG A 214 13.92 -17.99 14.97
N LEU A 215 14.33 -18.31 16.19
CA LEU A 215 13.94 -19.55 16.85
C LEU A 215 12.44 -19.58 17.15
N LYS A 216 11.89 -18.49 17.70
CA LYS A 216 10.44 -18.36 17.97
C LYS A 216 9.61 -18.48 16.68
N MET A 217 10.03 -17.84 15.60
CA MET A 217 9.41 -17.95 14.27
C MET A 217 9.44 -19.38 13.73
N ARG A 218 10.50 -20.16 13.98
CA ARG A 218 10.55 -21.58 13.59
C ARG A 218 9.62 -22.43 14.46
N ALA A 219 9.55 -22.14 15.76
CA ALA A 219 8.68 -22.85 16.70
C ALA A 219 7.18 -22.70 16.35
N TYR A 220 6.78 -21.59 15.72
CA TYR A 220 5.42 -21.35 15.20
C TYR A 220 4.90 -22.52 14.33
N PHE A 221 5.76 -23.19 13.57
CA PHE A 221 5.38 -24.28 12.67
C PHE A 221 5.37 -25.67 13.32
N VAL A 222 5.94 -25.80 14.52
CA VAL A 222 6.07 -27.07 15.25
C VAL A 222 5.04 -27.16 16.37
N ALA A 223 4.65 -26.03 16.94
CA ALA A 223 3.68 -25.99 18.03
C ALA A 223 2.34 -26.61 17.60
N PRO A 224 1.76 -27.54 18.39
CA PRO A 224 0.42 -28.04 18.12
C PRO A 224 -0.56 -26.86 18.15
N LYS A 225 -1.44 -26.77 17.15
CA LYS A 225 -2.53 -25.80 17.18
C LYS A 225 -3.34 -26.07 18.45
N LYS A 226 -3.45 -25.08 19.33
CA LYS A 226 -4.36 -25.15 20.47
C LYS A 226 -5.78 -25.28 19.91
N ASP A 227 -6.41 -26.43 20.15
CA ASP A 227 -7.80 -26.64 19.78
C ASP A 227 -8.68 -25.94 20.83
N PRO A 228 -9.41 -24.86 20.48
CA PRO A 228 -10.23 -24.13 21.44
C PRO A 228 -11.35 -25.00 22.04
N HIS A 229 -11.74 -26.11 21.40
CA HIS A 229 -12.71 -27.03 21.98
C HIS A 229 -12.15 -27.85 23.15
N VAL A 230 -10.83 -28.04 23.23
CA VAL A 230 -10.19 -28.83 24.30
C VAL A 230 -9.91 -27.97 25.54
N GLU A 231 -9.62 -26.68 25.38
CA GLU A 231 -9.38 -25.77 26.53
C GLU A 231 -10.66 -25.39 27.29
N MET A 232 -11.86 -25.47 26.69
CA MET A 232 -13.14 -25.27 27.41
C MET A 232 -13.64 -26.53 28.14
N MET A 233 -12.95 -27.67 28.00
CA MET A 233 -13.29 -28.94 28.68
C MET A 233 -12.36 -29.26 29.85
N LEU A 234 -11.46 -28.34 30.22
CA LEU A 234 -10.55 -28.42 31.36
C LEU A 234 -10.84 -27.29 32.35
#